data_AF-A0A959CYR0-F1
#
_entry.id   AF-A0A959CYR0-F1
#
_cell.length_a   1.000
_cell.length_b   1.000
_cell.length_c   1.000
_cell.angle_alpha   90.00
_cell.angle_beta   90.00
_cell.angle_gamma   90.00
#
_symmetry.space_group_name_H-M   'P 1'
#
loop_
_entity.id
_entity.type
_entity.pdbx_description
1 polymer ?
#
loop_
_entity_poly.entity_id
_entity_poly.type
_entity_poly.pdbx_seq_one_letter_code
_entity_poly.pdbx_strand_id
1 'polypeptide(L)'
;MSKDQNTREVTWLQKEPEKLLAHYQYIIESTVSRFISRGFFRAEEKMEVVQEINVELLEKKMARMREQYNGSVYLRTYFSRIVYNSCLEIARGRKRQPQILSTELLAEETSAQLSPIEALAIRDEMHRLEALLKGRRQYYKLKLCFKLWVRSPVHREDWQFFDGPGTGSAIARLKEKGNGPGLSEKEAFGLANELFNLLEKKETGADSLRRWVQQQAAHFIELLNGEPPISRYDQETFKTLLRYYFGQNP
;
A
#
# COMPACT_ATOMS: atom_id res chain seq x y z
N MET A 1 9.08 -13.32 -28.79
CA MET A 1 7.94 -13.85 -29.58
C MET A 1 8.09 -13.34 -30.99
N SER A 2 7.97 -14.23 -31.99
CA SER A 2 7.97 -13.82 -33.40
C SER A 2 6.65 -13.12 -33.74
N LYS A 3 6.67 -12.17 -34.68
CA LYS A 3 5.44 -11.53 -35.21
C LYS A 3 4.47 -12.57 -35.77
N ASP A 4 4.98 -13.64 -36.38
CA ASP A 4 4.18 -14.72 -36.97
C ASP A 4 3.35 -15.47 -35.91
N GLN A 5 3.90 -15.61 -34.70
CA GLN A 5 3.23 -16.28 -33.61
C GLN A 5 2.04 -15.44 -33.11
N ASN A 6 2.23 -14.13 -32.95
CA ASN A 6 1.15 -13.23 -32.54
C ASN A 6 0.02 -13.19 -33.60
N THR A 7 0.34 -13.16 -34.89
CA THR A 7 -0.66 -13.19 -35.96
C THR A 7 -1.50 -14.47 -35.92
N ARG A 8 -0.87 -15.62 -35.65
CA ARG A 8 -1.57 -16.90 -35.45
C ARG A 8 -2.48 -16.88 -34.22
N GLU A 9 -2.00 -16.39 -33.09
CA GLU A 9 -2.77 -16.29 -31.85
C GLU A 9 -3.98 -15.35 -32.01
N VAL A 10 -3.82 -14.23 -32.72
CA VAL A 10 -4.93 -13.32 -33.07
C VAL A 10 -5.95 -14.00 -33.99
N THR A 11 -5.49 -14.84 -34.92
CA THR A 11 -6.41 -15.64 -35.75
C THR A 11 -7.22 -16.62 -34.90
N TRP A 12 -6.60 -17.28 -33.92
CA TRP A 12 -7.31 -18.15 -32.98
C TRP A 12 -8.31 -17.38 -32.13
N LEU A 13 -7.99 -16.17 -31.66
CA LEU A 13 -8.95 -15.33 -30.94
C LEU A 13 -10.24 -15.12 -31.73
N GLN A 14 -10.13 -14.91 -33.04
CA GLN A 14 -11.29 -14.63 -33.90
C GLN A 14 -12.07 -15.89 -34.29
N LYS A 15 -11.37 -16.97 -34.64
CA LYS A 15 -11.97 -18.17 -35.26
C LYS A 15 -12.09 -19.38 -34.33
N GLU A 16 -11.16 -19.55 -33.40
CA GLU A 16 -11.01 -20.76 -32.57
C GLU A 16 -10.61 -20.37 -31.12
N PRO A 17 -11.47 -19.66 -30.36
CA PRO A 17 -11.10 -19.13 -29.03
C PRO A 17 -10.78 -20.23 -28.01
N GLU A 18 -11.39 -21.41 -28.14
CA GLU A 18 -11.11 -22.58 -27.30
C GLU A 18 -9.66 -23.04 -27.43
N LYS A 19 -9.12 -23.02 -28.65
CA LYS A 19 -7.74 -23.37 -28.95
C LYS A 19 -6.77 -22.35 -28.39
N LEU A 20 -7.13 -21.06 -28.45
CA LEU A 20 -6.34 -20.01 -27.81
C LEU A 20 -6.30 -20.19 -26.29
N LEU A 21 -7.44 -20.50 -25.68
CA LEU A 21 -7.53 -20.74 -24.24
C LEU A 21 -6.66 -21.93 -23.82
N ALA A 22 -6.78 -23.06 -24.53
CA ALA A 22 -5.94 -24.23 -24.29
C ALA A 22 -4.44 -23.91 -24.44
N HIS A 23 -4.08 -23.10 -25.45
CA HIS A 23 -2.70 -22.64 -25.65
C HIS A 23 -2.20 -21.78 -24.49
N TYR A 24 -3.04 -20.94 -23.90
CA TYR A 24 -2.71 -20.04 -22.79
C TYR A 24 -3.04 -20.58 -21.40
N GLN A 25 -3.40 -21.86 -21.27
CA GLN A 25 -3.70 -22.48 -19.99
C GLN A 25 -2.56 -22.31 -18.97
N TYR A 26 -1.30 -22.43 -19.42
CA TYR A 26 -0.13 -22.20 -18.57
C TYR A 26 -0.04 -20.77 -18.00
N ILE A 27 -0.59 -19.76 -18.72
CA ILE A 27 -0.65 -18.37 -18.24
C ILE A 27 -1.66 -18.26 -17.10
N ILE A 28 -2.79 -18.95 -17.22
CA ILE A 28 -3.82 -19.00 -16.18
C ILE A 28 -3.26 -19.68 -14.94
N GLU A 29 -2.71 -20.88 -15.08
CA GLU A 29 -2.16 -21.64 -13.96
C GLU A 29 -0.99 -20.94 -13.28
N SER A 30 -0.09 -20.31 -14.04
CA SER A 30 1.01 -19.55 -13.47
C SER A 30 0.52 -18.28 -12.77
N THR A 31 -0.52 -17.61 -13.29
CA THR A 31 -1.12 -16.44 -12.65
C THR A 31 -1.83 -16.84 -11.36
N VAL A 32 -2.65 -17.90 -11.37
CA VAL A 32 -3.32 -18.41 -10.16
C VAL A 32 -2.31 -18.86 -9.12
N SER A 33 -1.25 -19.57 -9.52
CA SER A 33 -0.18 -19.98 -8.60
C SER A 33 0.50 -18.78 -7.93
N ARG A 34 0.67 -17.66 -8.66
CA ARG A 34 1.14 -16.39 -8.07
C ARG A 34 0.14 -15.78 -7.10
N PHE A 35 -1.16 -15.95 -7.29
CA PHE A 35 -2.17 -15.46 -6.34
C PHE A 35 -2.25 -16.34 -5.09
N ILE A 36 -2.08 -17.65 -5.23
CA ILE A 36 -1.94 -18.58 -4.10
C ILE A 36 -0.70 -18.22 -3.28
N SER A 37 0.44 -18.02 -3.93
CA SER A 37 1.68 -17.63 -3.23
C SER A 37 1.61 -16.24 -2.59
N ARG A 38 0.58 -15.44 -2.93
CA ARG A 38 0.26 -14.13 -2.33
C ARG A 38 -0.85 -14.23 -1.27
N GLY A 39 -1.33 -15.43 -0.94
CA GLY A 39 -2.37 -15.65 0.06
C GLY A 39 -3.77 -15.22 -0.35
N PHE A 40 -4.03 -14.97 -1.64
CA PHE A 40 -5.39 -14.65 -2.11
C PHE A 40 -6.29 -15.88 -2.19
N PHE A 41 -5.70 -17.06 -2.39
CA PHE A 41 -6.38 -18.36 -2.50
C PHE A 41 -5.55 -19.42 -1.76
N ARG A 42 -6.18 -20.48 -1.28
CA ARG A 42 -5.49 -21.66 -0.73
C ARG A 42 -4.93 -22.52 -1.85
N ALA A 43 -3.90 -23.31 -1.53
CA ALA A 43 -3.27 -24.19 -2.50
C ALA A 43 -4.25 -25.27 -3.00
N GLU A 44 -5.11 -25.80 -2.12
CA GLU A 44 -6.16 -26.76 -2.50
C GLU A 44 -7.16 -26.18 -3.50
N GLU A 45 -7.42 -24.87 -3.45
CA GLU A 45 -8.38 -24.17 -4.31
C GLU A 45 -7.83 -23.91 -5.73
N LYS A 46 -6.57 -24.24 -6.01
CA LYS A 46 -5.91 -23.89 -7.29
C LYS A 46 -6.73 -24.29 -8.50
N MET A 47 -7.15 -25.54 -8.56
CA MET A 47 -7.86 -26.08 -9.72
C MET A 47 -9.27 -25.47 -9.85
N GLU A 48 -9.92 -25.18 -8.72
CA GLU A 48 -11.22 -24.51 -8.71
C GLU A 48 -11.11 -23.09 -9.27
N VAL A 49 -10.13 -22.31 -8.80
CA VAL A 49 -9.90 -20.93 -9.30
C VAL A 49 -9.53 -20.93 -10.78
N VAL A 50 -8.69 -21.87 -11.23
CA VAL A 50 -8.36 -22.02 -12.65
C VAL A 50 -9.63 -22.31 -13.47
N GLN A 51 -10.49 -23.20 -12.99
CA GLN A 51 -11.75 -23.53 -13.66
C GLN A 51 -12.72 -22.34 -13.70
N GLU A 52 -12.84 -21.61 -12.59
CA GLU A 52 -13.67 -20.40 -12.49
C GLU A 52 -13.23 -19.34 -13.52
N ILE A 53 -11.92 -19.12 -13.65
CA ILE A 53 -11.36 -18.21 -14.68
C ILE A 53 -11.63 -18.72 -16.09
N ASN A 54 -11.49 -20.03 -16.34
CA ASN A 54 -11.77 -20.61 -17.65
C ASN A 54 -13.22 -20.40 -18.08
N VAL A 55 -14.17 -20.64 -17.18
CA VAL A 55 -15.60 -20.38 -17.41
C VAL A 55 -15.84 -18.90 -17.69
N GLU A 56 -15.29 -18.01 -16.87
CA GLU A 56 -15.47 -16.56 -17.04
C GLU A 56 -14.89 -16.05 -18.38
N LEU A 57 -13.72 -16.57 -18.76
CA LEU A 57 -13.08 -16.22 -20.03
C LEU A 57 -13.94 -16.64 -21.21
N LEU A 58 -14.41 -17.89 -21.23
CA LEU A 58 -15.23 -18.43 -22.32
C LEU A 58 -16.57 -17.70 -22.45
N GLU A 59 -17.28 -17.50 -21.34
CA GLU A 59 -18.64 -16.97 -21.36
C GLU A 59 -18.68 -15.46 -21.61
N LYS A 60 -17.75 -14.69 -21.04
CA LYS A 60 -17.89 -13.23 -20.91
C LYS A 60 -16.76 -12.44 -21.55
N LYS A 61 -15.51 -12.87 -21.36
CA LYS A 61 -14.34 -12.02 -21.67
C LYS A 61 -13.81 -12.25 -23.08
N MET A 62 -13.84 -13.45 -23.64
CA MET A 62 -13.34 -13.74 -24.99
C MET A 62 -14.11 -12.98 -26.08
N ALA A 63 -15.43 -12.87 -25.97
CA ALA A 63 -16.22 -12.07 -26.91
C ALA A 63 -15.78 -10.60 -26.92
N ARG A 64 -15.63 -10.00 -25.73
CA ARG A 64 -15.16 -8.61 -25.58
C ARG A 64 -13.72 -8.43 -26.06
N MET A 65 -12.85 -9.41 -25.84
CA MET A 65 -11.47 -9.39 -26.35
C MET A 65 -11.43 -9.31 -27.87
N ARG A 66 -12.30 -10.05 -28.58
CA ARG A 66 -12.38 -9.99 -30.05
C ARG A 66 -12.73 -8.61 -30.56
N GLU A 67 -13.62 -7.91 -29.87
CA GLU A 67 -14.12 -6.58 -30.24
C GLU A 67 -13.12 -5.47 -29.87
N GLN A 68 -12.47 -5.57 -28.72
CA GLN A 68 -11.67 -4.49 -28.14
C GLN A 68 -10.17 -4.58 -28.46
N TYR A 69 -9.68 -5.75 -28.84
CA TYR A 69 -8.26 -5.92 -29.13
C TYR A 69 -7.86 -5.22 -30.43
N ASN A 70 -7.04 -4.18 -30.32
CA ASN A 70 -6.63 -3.31 -31.43
C ASN A 70 -5.19 -3.58 -31.93
N GLY A 71 -4.50 -4.60 -31.41
CA GLY A 71 -3.15 -4.94 -31.83
C GLY A 71 -2.03 -4.04 -31.29
N SER A 72 -2.33 -3.07 -30.41
CA SER A 72 -1.31 -2.16 -29.83
C SER A 72 -0.24 -2.87 -29.00
N VAL A 73 -0.56 -4.05 -28.46
CA VAL A 73 0.35 -4.91 -27.68
C VAL A 73 0.19 -6.35 -28.13
N TYR A 74 1.19 -7.20 -27.85
CA TYR A 74 1.08 -8.64 -28.08
C TYR A 74 -0.15 -9.23 -27.37
N LEU A 75 -0.87 -10.12 -28.06
CA LEU A 75 -2.10 -10.71 -27.54
C LEU A 75 -1.85 -11.45 -26.23
N ARG A 76 -0.71 -12.13 -26.10
CA ARG A 76 -0.27 -12.76 -24.84
C ARG A 76 -0.23 -11.79 -23.66
N THR A 77 0.30 -10.58 -23.85
CA THR A 77 0.40 -9.55 -22.81
C THR A 77 -0.99 -9.06 -22.41
N TYR A 78 -1.84 -8.81 -23.42
CA TYR A 78 -3.22 -8.41 -23.21
C TYR A 78 -4.02 -9.49 -22.46
N PHE A 79 -3.90 -10.75 -22.87
CA PHE A 79 -4.52 -11.91 -22.24
C PHE A 79 -4.06 -12.07 -20.78
N SER A 80 -2.76 -11.96 -20.52
CA SER A 80 -2.20 -12.04 -19.17
C SER A 80 -2.80 -10.99 -18.24
N ARG A 81 -3.04 -9.77 -18.75
CA ARG A 81 -3.68 -8.70 -17.98
C ARG A 81 -5.14 -9.02 -17.66
N ILE A 82 -5.88 -9.62 -18.59
CA ILE A 82 -7.27 -10.03 -18.38
C ILE A 82 -7.37 -11.13 -17.34
N VAL A 83 -6.53 -12.17 -17.43
CA VAL A 83 -6.44 -13.24 -16.44
C VAL A 83 -6.12 -12.69 -15.05
N TYR A 84 -5.14 -11.77 -14.97
CA TYR A 84 -4.79 -11.13 -13.70
C TYR A 84 -5.98 -10.37 -13.08
N ASN A 85 -6.74 -9.64 -13.90
CA ASN A 85 -7.93 -8.92 -13.45
C ASN A 85 -9.04 -9.88 -13.01
N SER A 86 -9.24 -11.01 -13.71
CA SER A 86 -10.16 -12.08 -13.27
C SER A 86 -9.79 -12.62 -11.89
N CYS A 87 -8.51 -12.94 -11.65
CA CYS A 87 -8.06 -13.38 -10.33
C CYS A 87 -8.38 -12.34 -9.25
N LEU A 88 -8.19 -11.05 -9.53
CA LEU A 88 -8.53 -9.98 -8.59
C LEU A 88 -10.04 -9.90 -8.31
N GLU A 89 -10.88 -10.07 -9.33
CA GLU A 89 -12.35 -10.05 -9.19
C GLU A 89 -12.83 -11.20 -8.31
N ILE A 90 -12.33 -12.42 -8.55
CA ILE A 90 -12.63 -13.60 -7.73
C ILE A 90 -12.16 -13.38 -6.28
N ALA A 91 -10.91 -12.94 -6.09
CA ALA A 91 -10.36 -12.67 -4.76
C ALA A 91 -11.16 -11.59 -4.00
N ARG A 92 -11.62 -10.54 -4.69
CA ARG A 92 -12.47 -9.49 -4.11
C ARG A 92 -13.86 -9.99 -3.77
N GLY A 93 -14.43 -10.87 -4.60
CA GLY A 93 -15.71 -11.53 -4.35
C GLY A 93 -15.66 -12.38 -3.08
N ARG A 94 -14.58 -13.16 -2.90
CA ARG A 94 -14.38 -14.03 -1.72
C ARG A 94 -14.14 -13.24 -0.43
N LYS A 95 -13.41 -12.10 -0.47
CA LYS A 95 -13.21 -11.21 0.69
C LYS A 95 -14.48 -10.54 1.22
N ARG A 96 -15.60 -10.59 0.49
CA ARG A 96 -16.91 -10.10 0.97
C ARG A 96 -17.67 -11.15 1.80
N GLN A 97 -17.16 -12.38 1.89
CA GLN A 97 -17.67 -13.38 2.82
C GLN A 97 -16.82 -13.34 4.11
N PRO A 98 -17.43 -13.28 5.30
CA PRO A 98 -16.68 -13.36 6.55
C PRO A 98 -16.06 -14.75 6.66
N GLN A 99 -14.74 -14.84 6.45
CA GLN A 99 -14.01 -16.05 6.80
C GLN A 99 -13.90 -16.11 8.32
N ILE A 100 -14.58 -17.09 8.91
CA ILE A 100 -14.30 -17.53 10.29
C ILE A 100 -12.91 -18.16 10.23
N LEU A 101 -11.87 -17.38 10.51
CA LEU A 101 -10.51 -17.87 10.67
C LEU A 101 -10.50 -18.79 11.89
N SER A 102 -10.28 -20.09 11.66
CA SER A 102 -10.02 -21.04 12.73
C SER A 102 -8.68 -20.66 13.39
N THR A 103 -8.71 -20.64 14.72
CA THR A 103 -7.62 -20.28 15.63
C THR A 103 -6.33 -21.10 15.47
N GLU A 104 -6.35 -22.16 14.67
CA GLU A 104 -5.22 -23.06 14.43
C GLU A 104 -4.19 -22.53 13.41
N LEU A 105 -4.58 -21.66 12.47
CA LEU A 105 -3.66 -21.10 11.45
C LEU A 105 -2.72 -20.01 11.99
N LEU A 106 -2.98 -19.48 13.19
CA LEU A 106 -2.15 -18.45 13.83
C LEU A 106 -0.98 -19.03 14.64
N ALA A 107 -0.89 -20.36 14.77
CA ALA A 107 0.10 -21.02 15.62
C ALA A 107 1.42 -21.37 14.92
N GLU A 108 1.49 -21.33 13.58
CA GLU A 108 2.66 -21.85 12.83
C GLU A 108 3.61 -20.80 12.21
N GLU A 109 3.32 -19.49 12.27
CA GLU A 109 4.23 -18.47 11.73
C GLU A 109 5.31 -18.05 12.76
N THR A 110 6.18 -18.99 13.10
CA THR A 110 7.46 -18.71 13.78
C THR A 110 8.64 -18.94 12.82
N SER A 111 8.74 -18.10 11.77
CA SER A 111 10.03 -17.84 11.14
C SER A 111 10.09 -16.39 10.65
N ALA A 112 11.05 -15.64 11.19
CA ALA A 112 11.14 -14.18 11.13
C ALA A 112 11.67 -13.61 9.79
N GLN A 113 11.24 -14.16 8.66
CA GLN A 113 11.58 -13.60 7.34
C GLN A 113 10.30 -13.28 6.58
N LEU A 114 10.04 -11.98 6.41
CA LEU A 114 9.01 -11.50 5.49
C LEU A 114 9.24 -12.15 4.12
N SER A 115 8.20 -12.72 3.54
CA SER A 115 8.27 -13.19 2.17
C SER A 115 8.67 -12.03 1.24
N PRO A 116 9.35 -12.29 0.10
CA PRO A 116 9.70 -11.24 -0.86
C PRO A 116 8.50 -10.40 -1.34
N ILE A 117 7.29 -10.97 -1.26
CA ILE A 117 6.04 -10.35 -1.64
C ILE A 117 5.52 -9.42 -0.55
N GLU A 118 5.57 -9.82 0.72
CA GLU A 118 5.22 -8.95 1.85
C GLU A 118 6.19 -7.79 1.95
N ALA A 119 7.49 -8.05 1.75
CA ALA A 119 8.50 -7.01 1.65
C ALA A 119 8.22 -6.02 0.51
N LEU A 120 7.77 -6.52 -0.65
CA LEU A 120 7.37 -5.66 -1.78
C LEU A 120 6.10 -4.85 -1.46
N ALA A 121 5.07 -5.47 -0.87
CA ALA A 121 3.84 -4.79 -0.50
C ALA A 121 4.09 -3.69 0.55
N ILE A 122 4.91 -3.98 1.57
CA ILE A 122 5.35 -2.98 2.55
C ILE A 122 6.11 -1.84 1.86
N ARG A 123 7.00 -2.16 0.91
CA ARG A 123 7.75 -1.15 0.15
C ARG A 123 6.83 -0.27 -0.70
N ASP A 124 5.83 -0.84 -1.35
CA ASP A 124 4.85 -0.08 -2.13
C ASP A 124 4.06 0.86 -1.22
N GLU A 125 3.60 0.39 -0.05
CA GLU A 125 2.94 1.24 0.95
C GLU A 125 3.85 2.34 1.49
N MET A 126 5.14 2.05 1.71
CA MET A 126 6.13 3.07 2.08
C MET A 126 6.29 4.14 0.99
N HIS A 127 6.39 3.75 -0.28
CA HIS A 127 6.51 4.69 -1.38
C HIS A 127 5.26 5.55 -1.54
N ARG A 128 4.06 4.98 -1.34
CA ARG A 128 2.80 5.73 -1.32
C ARG A 128 2.80 6.76 -0.21
N LEU A 129 3.14 6.37 1.02
CA LEU A 129 3.25 7.27 2.16
C LEU A 129 4.29 8.39 1.90
N GLU A 130 5.46 8.04 1.38
CA GLU A 130 6.52 8.99 1.06
C GLU A 130 6.06 10.03 0.03
N ALA A 131 5.40 9.59 -1.04
CA ALA A 131 4.85 10.47 -2.07
C ALA A 131 3.79 11.42 -1.48
N LEU A 132 2.90 10.90 -0.63
CA LEU A 132 1.90 11.72 0.07
C LEU A 132 2.53 12.75 1.01
N LEU A 133 3.58 12.37 1.75
CA LEU A 133 4.30 13.30 2.62
C LEU A 133 4.99 14.39 1.80
N LYS A 134 5.83 14.02 0.81
CA LYS A 134 6.59 14.95 -0.03
C LYS A 134 5.70 15.90 -0.82
N GLY A 135 4.48 15.49 -1.15
CA GLY A 135 3.47 16.34 -1.80
C GLY A 135 2.91 17.46 -0.92
N ARG A 136 3.17 17.47 0.40
CA ARG A 136 2.65 18.51 1.31
C ARG A 136 3.58 19.71 1.36
N ARG A 137 3.00 20.91 1.23
CA ARG A 137 3.71 22.19 1.43
C ARG A 137 4.38 22.30 2.80
N GLN A 138 3.80 21.69 3.83
CA GLN A 138 4.31 21.69 5.21
C GLN A 138 5.05 20.39 5.55
N TYR A 139 5.74 19.80 4.57
CA TYR A 139 6.43 18.50 4.70
C TYR A 139 7.25 18.37 5.99
N TYR A 140 8.17 19.31 6.27
CA TYR A 140 9.05 19.22 7.44
C TYR A 140 8.29 19.29 8.76
N LYS A 141 7.33 20.21 8.88
CA LYS A 141 6.44 20.31 10.06
C LYS A 141 5.67 19.01 10.27
N LEU A 142 5.10 18.46 9.22
CA LEU A 142 4.34 17.22 9.27
C LEU A 142 5.24 16.01 9.64
N LYS A 143 6.43 15.92 9.04
CA LYS A 143 7.43 14.88 9.34
C LYS A 143 7.80 14.89 10.82
N LEU A 144 8.15 16.07 11.36
CA LEU A 144 8.48 16.21 12.79
C LEU A 144 7.29 15.82 13.68
N CYS A 145 6.10 16.33 13.37
CA CYS A 145 4.90 16.02 14.13
C CYS A 145 4.56 14.52 14.12
N PHE A 146 4.66 13.84 12.98
CA PHE A 146 4.42 12.40 12.90
C PHE A 146 5.50 11.61 13.63
N LYS A 147 6.78 12.01 13.57
CA LYS A 147 7.84 11.38 14.37
C LYS A 147 7.54 11.47 15.87
N LEU A 148 7.13 12.64 16.36
CA LEU A 148 6.71 12.82 17.76
C LEU A 148 5.48 11.99 18.10
N TRP A 149 4.49 11.95 17.20
CA TRP A 149 3.24 11.22 17.41
C TRP A 149 3.47 9.71 17.60
N VAL A 150 4.40 9.13 16.83
CA VAL A 150 4.74 7.71 16.92
C VAL A 150 5.94 7.40 17.81
N ARG A 151 6.51 8.42 18.48
CA ARG A 151 7.73 8.33 19.31
C ARG A 151 8.94 7.80 18.56
N SER A 152 9.06 8.15 17.29
CA SER A 152 10.23 7.85 16.47
C SER A 152 11.37 8.84 16.77
N PRO A 153 12.64 8.38 16.78
CA PRO A 153 13.80 9.26 16.92
C PRO A 153 13.81 10.39 15.89
N VAL A 154 14.09 11.61 16.36
CA VAL A 154 14.24 12.79 15.50
C VAL A 154 15.73 13.05 15.31
N HIS A 155 16.20 12.91 14.07
CA HIS A 155 17.62 12.95 13.73
C HIS A 155 18.10 14.37 13.46
N ARG A 156 19.43 14.56 13.41
CA ARG A 156 20.06 15.88 13.18
C ARG A 156 19.49 16.58 11.94
N GLU A 157 19.27 15.83 10.87
CA GLU A 157 18.79 16.30 9.57
C GLU A 157 17.34 16.81 9.61
N ASP A 158 16.52 16.35 10.55
CA ASP A 158 15.17 16.87 10.72
C ASP A 158 15.18 18.30 11.29
N TRP A 159 16.20 18.63 12.09
CA TRP A 159 16.30 19.91 12.78
C TRP A 159 16.77 21.05 11.89
N GLN A 160 17.52 20.77 10.82
CA GLN A 160 18.12 21.79 9.97
C GLN A 160 17.09 22.74 9.34
N PHE A 161 15.85 22.27 9.16
CA PHE A 161 14.76 23.04 8.57
C PHE A 161 14.06 23.98 9.56
N PHE A 162 14.40 23.87 10.85
CA PHE A 162 13.83 24.68 11.94
C PHE A 162 14.88 25.58 12.59
N ASP A 163 16.14 25.44 12.20
CA ASP A 163 17.23 26.24 12.73
C ASP A 163 17.10 27.69 12.25
N GLY A 164 17.09 28.63 13.18
CA GLY A 164 16.86 30.04 12.89
C GLY A 164 17.05 30.93 14.11
N PRO A 165 17.11 32.26 13.91
CA PRO A 165 17.26 33.20 15.00
C PRO A 165 16.14 33.03 16.04
N GLY A 166 16.50 32.65 17.27
CA GLY A 166 15.56 32.48 18.38
C GLY A 166 14.94 31.08 18.54
N THR A 167 15.15 30.13 17.62
CA THR A 167 14.58 28.77 17.76
C THR A 167 15.46 27.82 18.57
N GLY A 168 16.73 28.15 18.78
CA GLY A 168 17.72 27.26 19.39
C GLY A 168 17.32 26.73 20.78
N SER A 169 16.72 27.56 21.64
CA SER A 169 16.26 27.14 22.96
C SER A 169 15.07 26.17 22.88
N ALA A 170 14.10 26.42 21.99
CA ALA A 170 12.96 25.54 21.76
C ALA A 170 13.40 24.20 21.17
N ILE A 171 14.33 24.21 20.21
CA ILE A 171 14.92 22.99 19.62
C ILE A 171 15.66 22.19 20.69
N ALA A 172 16.46 22.84 21.54
CA ALA A 172 17.20 22.16 22.60
C ALA A 172 16.24 21.47 23.59
N ARG A 173 15.19 22.16 24.04
CA ARG A 173 14.15 21.57 24.91
C ARG A 173 13.44 20.39 24.26
N LEU A 174 13.08 20.52 22.98
CA LEU A 174 12.41 19.45 22.25
C LEU A 174 13.32 18.24 22.01
N LYS A 175 14.62 18.44 21.79
CA LYS A 175 15.62 17.35 21.70
C LYS A 175 15.78 16.61 23.02
N GLU A 176 15.84 17.34 24.13
CA GLU A 176 16.03 16.77 25.46
C GLU A 176 14.79 16.00 25.93
N LYS A 177 13.59 16.55 25.70
CA LYS A 177 12.35 16.06 26.34
C LYS A 177 11.30 15.51 25.38
N GLY A 178 11.32 15.87 24.10
CA GLY A 178 10.23 15.58 23.15
C GLY A 178 9.91 14.09 22.97
N ASN A 179 10.92 13.23 23.10
CA ASN A 179 10.79 11.77 23.06
C ASN A 179 11.20 11.08 24.37
N GLY A 180 11.24 11.83 25.48
CA GLY A 180 11.60 11.28 26.79
C GLY A 180 10.60 10.22 27.26
N PRO A 181 11.07 9.16 27.95
CA PRO A 181 10.18 8.15 28.54
C PRO A 181 9.26 8.81 29.57
N GLY A 182 7.97 8.47 29.53
CA GLY A 182 6.95 8.99 30.46
C GLY A 182 6.33 10.34 30.09
N LEU A 183 6.82 11.02 29.03
CA LEU A 183 6.22 12.26 28.57
C LEU A 183 4.88 11.96 27.87
N SER A 184 3.80 12.66 28.22
CA SER A 184 2.52 12.50 27.52
C SER A 184 2.57 13.05 26.09
N GLU A 185 1.67 12.58 25.22
CA GLU A 185 1.56 13.10 23.85
C GLU A 185 1.28 14.62 23.86
N LYS A 186 0.47 15.06 24.82
CA LYS A 186 0.11 16.47 25.02
C LYS A 186 1.33 17.35 25.33
N GLU A 187 2.24 16.87 26.18
CA GLU A 187 3.46 17.60 26.53
C GLU A 187 4.44 17.65 25.36
N ALA A 188 4.59 16.54 24.62
CA ALA A 188 5.46 16.50 23.45
C ALA A 188 5.00 17.51 22.38
N PHE A 189 3.70 17.57 22.11
CA PHE A 189 3.13 18.58 21.23
C PHE A 189 3.17 19.99 21.80
N GLY A 190 3.15 20.16 23.12
CA GLY A 190 3.39 21.45 23.77
C GLY A 190 4.75 22.03 23.41
N LEU A 191 5.81 21.24 23.57
CA LEU A 191 7.18 21.62 23.21
C LEU A 191 7.33 21.91 21.71
N ALA A 192 6.72 21.08 20.85
CA ALA A 192 6.75 21.30 19.40
C ALA A 192 5.96 22.56 18.99
N ASN A 193 4.86 22.85 19.67
CA ASN A 193 4.04 24.02 19.41
C ASN A 193 4.76 25.32 19.76
N GLU A 194 5.59 25.35 20.82
CA GLU A 194 6.47 26.49 21.10
C GLU A 194 7.42 26.79 19.93
N LEU A 195 8.04 25.75 19.36
CA LEU A 195 8.91 25.88 18.18
C LEU A 195 8.14 26.45 16.98
N PHE A 196 6.96 25.91 16.67
CA PHE A 196 6.17 26.38 15.53
C PHE A 196 5.59 27.78 15.72
N ASN A 197 5.24 28.17 16.94
CA ASN A 197 4.80 29.53 17.25
C ASN A 197 5.90 30.55 16.93
N LEU A 198 7.16 30.25 17.28
CA LEU A 198 8.32 31.08 16.94
C LEU A 198 8.53 31.19 15.42
N LEU A 199 8.48 30.05 14.71
CA LEU A 199 8.71 30.00 13.27
C LEU A 199 7.58 30.67 12.45
N GLU A 200 6.34 30.47 12.86
CA GLU A 200 5.15 30.96 12.14
C GLU A 200 4.67 32.33 12.61
N LYS A 201 5.28 32.88 13.68
CA LYS A 201 4.84 34.11 14.36
C LYS A 201 3.37 34.05 14.76
N LYS A 202 2.99 32.94 15.40
CA LYS A 202 1.63 32.67 15.89
C LYS A 202 1.63 32.35 17.37
N GLU A 203 0.48 32.48 17.99
CA GLU A 203 0.24 32.07 19.38
C GLU A 203 -0.87 31.03 19.41
N THR A 204 -0.59 29.83 18.91
CA THR A 204 -1.52 28.70 19.04
C THR A 204 -1.27 27.95 20.34
N GLY A 205 -2.32 27.32 20.88
CA GLY A 205 -2.20 26.44 22.03
C GLY A 205 -1.68 25.04 21.66
N ALA A 206 -1.09 24.33 22.62
CA ALA A 206 -0.55 22.98 22.41
C ALA A 206 -1.59 21.99 21.83
N ASP A 207 -2.86 22.11 22.24
CA ASP A 207 -3.94 21.25 21.75
C ASP A 207 -4.26 21.48 20.27
N SER A 208 -4.05 22.70 19.77
CA SER A 208 -4.29 23.06 18.37
C SER A 208 -3.36 22.27 17.44
N LEU A 209 -2.08 22.12 17.80
CA LEU A 209 -1.13 21.33 17.02
C LEU A 209 -1.51 19.85 17.03
N ARG A 210 -1.89 19.30 18.19
CA ARG A 210 -2.33 17.90 18.31
C ARG A 210 -3.54 17.61 17.42
N ARG A 211 -4.57 18.46 17.47
CA ARG A 211 -5.76 18.33 16.61
C ARG A 211 -5.41 18.43 15.13
N TRP A 212 -4.52 19.36 14.77
CA TRP A 212 -4.03 19.48 13.41
C TRP A 212 -3.36 18.19 12.94
N VAL A 213 -2.50 17.58 13.75
CA VAL A 213 -1.85 16.30 13.42
C VAL A 213 -2.87 15.17 13.25
N GLN A 214 -3.88 15.10 14.12
CA GLN A 214 -4.94 14.09 14.01
C GLN A 214 -5.76 14.26 12.72
N GLN A 215 -6.07 15.51 12.33
CA GLN A 215 -6.73 15.79 11.05
C GLN A 215 -5.85 15.41 9.86
N GLN A 216 -4.55 15.71 9.91
CA GLN A 216 -3.62 15.26 8.86
C GLN A 216 -3.56 13.74 8.80
N ALA A 217 -3.49 13.04 9.93
CA ALA A 217 -3.47 11.58 9.98
C ALA A 217 -4.75 10.97 9.38
N ALA A 218 -5.92 11.49 9.73
CA ALA A 218 -7.20 11.03 9.17
C ALA A 218 -7.23 11.18 7.64
N HIS A 219 -6.75 12.31 7.13
CA HIS A 219 -6.68 12.55 5.70
C HIS A 219 -5.65 11.66 4.98
N PHE A 220 -4.51 11.35 5.61
CA PHE A 220 -3.56 10.38 5.06
C PHE A 220 -4.15 8.96 5.03
N ILE A 221 -4.89 8.56 6.07
CA ILE A 221 -5.60 7.29 6.13
C ILE A 221 -6.61 7.18 4.99
N GLU A 222 -7.41 8.23 4.76
CA GLU A 222 -8.36 8.31 3.64
C GLU A 222 -7.67 8.11 2.29
N LEU A 223 -6.57 8.84 2.03
CA LEU A 223 -5.81 8.73 0.78
C LEU A 223 -5.12 7.37 0.59
N LEU A 224 -4.60 6.79 1.67
CA LEU A 224 -3.98 5.46 1.63
C LEU A 224 -5.03 4.35 1.43
N ASN A 225 -6.23 4.52 1.97
CA ASN A 225 -7.33 3.61 1.71
C ASN A 225 -7.82 3.77 0.27
N GLY A 226 -7.88 4.98 -0.26
CA GLY A 226 -8.26 5.27 -1.64
C GLY A 226 -9.77 5.08 -1.91
N GLU A 227 -10.18 5.48 -3.11
CA GLU A 227 -11.56 5.33 -3.59
C GLU A 227 -11.56 4.66 -4.98
N PRO A 228 -12.05 3.40 -5.12
CA PRO A 228 -12.60 2.53 -4.06
C PRO A 228 -11.53 2.04 -3.07
N PRO A 229 -11.89 1.62 -1.84
CA PRO A 229 -10.92 1.18 -0.83
C PRO A 229 -10.02 0.03 -1.30
N ILE A 230 -8.72 0.32 -1.41
CA ILE A 230 -7.63 -0.60 -1.75
C ILE A 230 -6.98 -1.15 -0.47
N SER A 231 -6.88 -0.31 0.57
CA SER A 231 -6.31 -0.64 1.88
C SER A 231 -7.35 -0.43 2.99
N ARG A 232 -7.03 -0.85 4.22
CA ARG A 232 -7.91 -0.71 5.41
C ARG A 232 -7.15 -0.12 6.61
N TYR A 233 -6.43 0.96 6.36
CA TYR A 233 -5.79 1.73 7.41
C TYR A 233 -6.82 2.30 8.37
N ASP A 234 -6.50 2.16 9.64
CA ASP A 234 -7.04 2.87 10.78
C ASP A 234 -5.90 3.64 11.47
N GLN A 235 -6.18 4.25 12.61
CA GLN A 235 -5.21 5.07 13.32
C GLN A 235 -3.99 4.26 13.80
N GLU A 236 -4.18 3.03 14.27
CA GLU A 236 -3.10 2.22 14.84
C GLU A 236 -2.23 1.56 13.77
N THR A 237 -2.85 1.05 12.71
CA THR A 237 -2.12 0.54 11.53
C THR A 237 -1.36 1.65 10.81
N PHE A 238 -1.90 2.88 10.75
CA PHE A 238 -1.17 4.04 10.22
C PHE A 238 0.03 4.43 11.09
N LYS A 239 -0.14 4.45 12.43
CA LYS A 239 1.00 4.65 13.36
C LYS A 239 2.08 3.57 13.15
N THR A 240 1.67 2.32 12.93
CA THR A 240 2.59 1.20 12.70
C THR A 240 3.38 1.41 11.41
N LEU A 241 2.70 1.80 10.32
CA LEU A 241 3.36 2.17 9.06
C LEU A 241 4.34 3.33 9.23
N LEU A 242 3.96 4.38 9.98
CA LEU A 242 4.83 5.51 10.27
C LEU A 242 6.08 5.10 11.06
N ARG A 243 5.93 4.24 12.09
CA ARG A 243 7.09 3.72 12.85
C ARG A 243 8.05 2.96 11.94
N TYR A 244 7.51 2.10 11.08
CA TYR A 244 8.32 1.36 10.11
C TYR A 244 9.01 2.32 9.13
N TYR A 245 8.27 3.27 8.56
CA TYR A 245 8.78 4.24 7.60
C TYR A 245 9.94 5.08 8.15
N PHE A 246 9.81 5.60 9.37
CA PHE A 246 10.88 6.38 10.02
C PHE A 246 12.01 5.50 10.58
N GLY A 247 11.75 4.22 10.87
CA GLY A 247 12.79 3.28 11.26
C GLY A 247 13.73 2.91 10.10
N GLN A 248 13.21 2.90 8.87
CA GLN A 248 14.00 2.63 7.65
C GLN A 248 14.66 3.89 7.07
N ASN A 249 14.11 5.08 7.35
CA ASN A 249 14.60 6.37 6.87
C ASN A 249 14.85 7.31 8.06
N PRO A 250 15.95 7.12 8.81
CA PRO A 250 16.31 7.98 9.93
C PRO A 250 16.38 9.46 9.50
#